data_AF-A0A8X8BZ37-F1
#
_entry.id   AF-A0A8X8BZ37-F1
#
_cell.length_a   1.000
_cell.length_b   1.000
_cell.length_c   1.000
_cell.angle_alpha   90.00
_cell.angle_beta   90.00
_cell.angle_gamma   90.00
#
_symmetry.space_group_name_H-M   'P 1'
#
loop_
_entity.id
_entity.type
_entity.pdbx_description
1 polymer ?
#
loop_
_entity_poly.entity_id
_entity_poly.type
_entity_poly.pdbx_seq_one_letter_code
_entity_poly.pdbx_strand_id
1 'polypeptide(L)'
;MRANVGKLLRGIDRYNPENLATLERYVETQARENAYDLEANLAVLKLYQFNPAYFQTTVTAQILLKALTNLPHTDFTLCKCMIDQTHVSYKQNLEENRELIEGITGFEDSVRKFICHVVGITYQNIEKMLLAEMLGDLTDSQLRAWMSKYGWTESEPGQIFIYNQEENIKPKNIVEKIDFETNCWFLSAVTSLTLHKHLMDKVVPPEQGFDAGYNGKFTFRFWQYGDWQEVEVDDLLPTVDGKLLYLHSGERNEFWSALLEKAYAKLKGGYHNLHVGYPHEAMTDMTGGVTEIFHQENIPADFVRFLRQQLDRGSLVNCASSQGGFEQLSRSGILFQHAYAVTGMEQVQTPEGKVDLVRVRNPWGNTEWNGAWSDEHG
;
A
#
# COMPACT_ATOMS: atom_id res chain seq x y z
N MET A 1 7.01 -20.65 -19.05
CA MET A 1 7.80 -19.56 -18.44
C MET A 1 7.14 -19.03 -17.17
N ARG A 2 5.86 -18.61 -17.20
CA ARG A 2 5.09 -18.09 -16.05
C ARG A 2 5.13 -18.92 -14.76
N ALA A 3 5.00 -20.25 -14.85
CA ALA A 3 5.06 -21.15 -13.68
C ALA A 3 6.47 -21.25 -13.04
N ASN A 4 7.54 -21.02 -13.81
CA ASN A 4 8.90 -20.99 -13.28
C ASN A 4 9.20 -19.63 -12.64
N VAL A 5 8.74 -18.53 -13.25
CA VAL A 5 8.86 -17.18 -12.68
C VAL A 5 8.15 -17.09 -11.32
N GLY A 6 6.97 -17.68 -11.18
CA GLY A 6 6.25 -17.72 -9.90
C GLY A 6 6.99 -18.45 -8.76
N LYS A 7 7.99 -19.29 -9.06
CA LYS A 7 8.90 -19.86 -8.04
C LYS A 7 10.04 -18.91 -7.71
N LEU A 8 10.61 -18.25 -8.72
CA LEU A 8 11.68 -17.26 -8.55
C LEU A 8 11.21 -16.05 -7.75
N LEU A 9 9.93 -15.70 -7.81
CA LEU A 9 9.37 -14.57 -7.06
C LEU A 9 9.06 -14.89 -5.58
N ARG A 10 9.37 -16.08 -5.07
CA ARG A 10 9.09 -16.47 -3.67
C ARG A 10 10.35 -16.38 -2.79
N GLY A 11 10.19 -15.79 -1.61
CA GLY A 11 11.25 -15.78 -0.59
C GLY A 11 12.51 -15.03 -1.04
N ILE A 12 13.67 -15.55 -0.64
CA ILE A 12 14.99 -14.93 -0.84
C ILE A 12 15.41 -14.94 -2.33
N ASP A 13 14.93 -15.91 -3.11
CA ASP A 13 15.28 -16.08 -4.52
C ASP A 13 14.80 -14.92 -5.42
N ARG A 14 13.81 -14.14 -4.95
CA ARG A 14 13.25 -12.96 -5.63
C ARG A 14 14.32 -11.92 -5.97
N TYR A 15 15.33 -11.80 -5.13
CA TYR A 15 16.39 -10.79 -5.25
C TYR A 15 17.76 -11.42 -5.53
N ASN A 16 17.81 -12.67 -6.00
CA ASN A 16 19.05 -13.31 -6.44
C ASN A 16 19.47 -12.74 -7.83
N PRO A 17 20.67 -12.12 -7.96
CA PRO A 17 21.16 -11.58 -9.24
C PRO A 17 21.27 -12.62 -10.36
N GLU A 18 21.45 -13.91 -10.05
CA GLU A 18 21.52 -14.99 -11.05
C GLU A 18 20.18 -15.16 -11.81
N ASN A 19 19.07 -14.76 -11.20
CA ASN A 19 17.74 -14.85 -11.79
C ASN A 19 17.42 -13.69 -12.73
N LEU A 20 18.23 -12.62 -12.73
CA LEU A 20 17.96 -11.38 -13.46
C LEU A 20 17.73 -11.61 -14.95
N ALA A 21 18.62 -12.34 -15.63
CA ALA A 21 18.49 -12.64 -17.06
C ALA A 21 17.19 -13.39 -17.41
N THR A 22 16.70 -14.23 -16.49
CA THR A 22 15.43 -14.96 -16.69
C THR A 22 14.23 -14.02 -16.53
N LEU A 23 14.29 -13.10 -15.57
CA LEU A 23 13.24 -12.11 -15.34
C LEU A 23 13.19 -11.05 -16.45
N GLU A 24 14.33 -10.59 -16.95
CA GLU A 24 14.43 -9.69 -18.11
C GLU A 24 13.76 -10.29 -19.35
N ARG A 25 14.08 -11.55 -19.67
CA ARG A 25 13.42 -12.27 -20.77
C ARG A 25 11.91 -12.42 -20.55
N TYR A 26 11.48 -12.51 -19.30
CA TYR A 26 10.05 -12.54 -18.98
C TYR A 26 9.39 -11.18 -19.23
N VAL A 27 10.04 -10.06 -18.89
CA VAL A 27 9.58 -8.71 -19.27
C VAL A 27 9.47 -8.56 -20.78
N GLU A 28 10.46 -9.01 -21.55
CA GLU A 28 10.39 -8.99 -23.02
C GLU A 28 9.21 -9.81 -23.56
N THR A 29 8.93 -10.95 -22.92
CA THR A 29 7.76 -11.78 -23.26
C THR A 29 6.46 -11.04 -22.94
N GLN A 30 6.38 -10.36 -21.79
CA GLN A 30 5.26 -9.49 -21.44
C GLN A 30 5.10 -8.30 -22.39
N ALA A 31 6.18 -7.79 -23.00
CA ALA A 31 6.12 -6.72 -23.99
C ALA A 31 5.52 -7.21 -25.32
N ARG A 32 5.92 -8.41 -25.77
CA ARG A 32 5.44 -9.03 -27.01
C ARG A 32 4.03 -9.59 -26.90
N GLU A 33 3.66 -10.10 -25.72
CA GLU A 33 2.35 -10.65 -25.44
C GLU A 33 1.45 -9.60 -24.76
N ASN A 34 0.12 -9.77 -24.85
CA ASN A 34 -0.81 -8.94 -24.07
C ASN A 34 -0.92 -9.42 -22.61
N ALA A 35 0.22 -9.59 -21.95
CA ALA A 35 0.33 -10.04 -20.56
C ALA A 35 0.97 -8.95 -19.69
N TYR A 36 0.66 -8.96 -18.39
CA TYR A 36 1.24 -8.04 -17.42
C TYR A 36 1.35 -8.70 -16.05
N ASP A 37 2.50 -8.56 -15.42
CA ASP A 37 2.85 -9.08 -14.11
C ASP A 37 3.67 -8.03 -13.34
N LEU A 38 2.99 -7.27 -12.47
CA LEU A 38 3.60 -6.19 -11.70
C LEU A 38 4.69 -6.71 -10.76
N GLU A 39 4.49 -7.85 -10.11
CA GLU A 39 5.46 -8.39 -9.15
C GLU A 39 6.79 -8.72 -9.83
N ALA A 40 6.73 -9.34 -11.02
CA ALA A 40 7.92 -9.62 -11.81
C ALA A 40 8.64 -8.34 -12.23
N ASN A 41 7.89 -7.32 -12.65
CA ASN A 41 8.43 -6.03 -13.07
C ASN A 41 9.12 -5.30 -11.92
N LEU A 42 8.49 -5.26 -10.73
CA LEU A 42 9.09 -4.67 -9.53
C LEU A 42 10.33 -5.42 -9.05
N ALA A 43 10.36 -6.75 -9.19
CA ALA A 43 11.54 -7.55 -8.85
C ALA A 43 12.76 -7.20 -9.73
N VAL A 44 12.56 -7.03 -11.04
CA VAL A 44 13.63 -6.59 -11.98
C VAL A 44 14.16 -5.21 -11.59
N LEU A 45 13.26 -4.24 -11.38
CA LEU A 45 13.67 -2.88 -10.98
C LEU A 45 14.41 -2.88 -9.63
N LYS A 46 13.98 -3.71 -8.68
CA LYS A 46 14.67 -3.86 -7.39
C LYS A 46 16.05 -4.49 -7.54
N LEU A 47 16.20 -5.47 -8.42
CA LEU A 47 17.50 -6.08 -8.73
C LEU A 47 18.47 -5.08 -9.36
N TYR A 48 17.99 -4.18 -10.22
CA TYR A 48 18.80 -3.08 -10.75
C TYR A 48 19.19 -2.07 -9.67
N GLN A 49 18.32 -1.76 -8.70
CA GLN A 49 18.69 -0.93 -7.55
C GLN A 49 19.83 -1.57 -6.73
N PHE A 50 19.75 -2.88 -6.47
CA PHE A 50 20.79 -3.58 -5.72
C PHE A 50 22.08 -3.75 -6.52
N ASN A 51 22.00 -3.82 -7.85
CA ASN A 51 23.15 -4.08 -8.71
C ASN A 51 23.16 -3.12 -9.93
N PRO A 52 23.56 -1.84 -9.74
CA PRO A 52 23.47 -0.83 -10.81
C PRO A 52 24.26 -1.17 -12.09
N ALA A 53 25.31 -1.99 -11.98
CA ALA A 53 26.11 -2.44 -13.12
C ALA A 53 25.33 -3.29 -14.14
N TYR A 54 24.19 -3.88 -13.75
CA TYR A 54 23.33 -4.67 -14.63
C TYR A 54 22.12 -3.88 -15.16
N PHE A 55 22.03 -2.58 -14.89
CA PHE A 55 20.89 -1.77 -15.32
C PHE A 55 20.71 -1.81 -16.84
N GLN A 56 19.55 -2.30 -17.30
CA GLN A 56 19.18 -2.28 -18.71
C GLN A 56 18.07 -1.28 -18.98
N THR A 57 18.41 -0.34 -19.85
CA THR A 57 17.54 0.76 -20.19
C THR A 57 16.32 0.34 -20.99
N THR A 58 16.50 -0.56 -21.97
CA THR A 58 15.43 -1.08 -22.81
C THR A 58 14.38 -1.85 -22.01
N VAL A 59 14.81 -2.71 -21.08
CA VAL A 59 13.92 -3.49 -20.20
C VAL A 59 13.14 -2.56 -19.26
N THR A 60 13.83 -1.55 -18.69
CA THR A 60 13.20 -0.55 -17.83
C THR A 60 12.12 0.25 -18.57
N ALA A 61 12.41 0.68 -19.81
CA ALA A 61 11.43 1.36 -20.65
C ALA A 61 10.21 0.47 -20.96
N GLN A 62 10.43 -0.82 -21.25
CA GLN A 62 9.33 -1.78 -21.46
C GLN A 62 8.45 -1.93 -20.21
N ILE A 63 9.06 -2.01 -19.02
CA ILE A 63 8.31 -2.08 -17.75
C ILE A 63 7.44 -0.84 -17.57
N LEU A 64 8.02 0.34 -17.76
CA LEU A 64 7.30 1.61 -17.62
C LEU A 64 6.15 1.73 -18.62
N LEU A 65 6.40 1.41 -19.88
CA LEU A 65 5.37 1.45 -20.92
C LEU A 65 4.26 0.43 -20.64
N LYS A 66 4.60 -0.79 -20.21
CA LYS A 66 3.59 -1.79 -19.81
C LYS A 66 2.79 -1.35 -18.58
N ALA A 67 3.42 -0.68 -17.61
CA ALA A 67 2.70 -0.09 -16.48
C ALA A 67 1.73 1.03 -16.93
N LEU A 68 2.11 1.86 -17.92
CA LEU A 68 1.20 2.83 -18.55
C LEU A 68 0.01 2.15 -19.24
N THR A 69 0.21 0.96 -19.84
CA THR A 69 -0.89 0.24 -20.49
C THR A 69 -1.94 -0.32 -19.53
N ASN A 70 -1.70 -0.27 -18.21
CA ASN A 70 -2.54 -0.87 -17.19
C ASN A 70 -3.27 0.15 -16.28
N LEU A 71 -3.56 1.33 -16.81
CA LEU A 71 -4.41 2.33 -16.15
C LEU A 71 -5.82 1.77 -15.88
N PRO A 72 -6.47 2.12 -14.75
CA PRO A 72 -6.17 3.26 -13.87
C PRO A 72 -5.20 2.99 -12.71
N HIS A 73 -4.51 1.84 -12.67
CA HIS A 73 -3.62 1.50 -11.56
C HIS A 73 -2.39 2.43 -11.47
N THR A 74 -1.92 2.71 -10.25
CA THR A 74 -0.77 3.59 -9.96
C THR A 74 0.59 2.94 -10.25
N ASP A 75 0.60 1.81 -10.94
CA ASP A 75 1.76 0.97 -11.22
C ASP A 75 2.90 1.74 -11.90
N PHE A 76 2.56 2.67 -12.81
CA PHE A 76 3.57 3.51 -13.45
C PHE A 76 4.36 4.34 -12.45
N THR A 77 3.66 4.94 -11.47
CA THR A 77 4.27 5.71 -10.40
C THR A 77 5.15 4.82 -9.52
N LEU A 78 4.66 3.61 -9.18
CA LEU A 78 5.43 2.64 -8.40
C LEU A 78 6.72 2.22 -9.12
N CYS A 79 6.63 1.80 -10.39
CA CYS A 79 7.79 1.44 -11.20
C CYS A 79 8.78 2.61 -11.35
N LYS A 80 8.27 3.82 -11.55
CA LYS A 80 9.10 5.03 -11.67
C LYS A 80 9.88 5.32 -10.39
N CYS A 81 9.28 5.14 -9.21
CA CYS A 81 9.97 5.35 -7.92
C CYS A 81 11.11 4.35 -7.70
N MET A 82 11.10 3.23 -8.42
CA MET A 82 12.13 2.19 -8.32
C MET A 82 13.36 2.45 -9.21
N ILE A 83 13.34 3.50 -10.03
CA ILE A 83 14.47 3.88 -10.90
C ILE A 83 15.30 4.96 -10.20
N ASP A 84 16.60 4.71 -10.01
CA ASP A 84 17.52 5.66 -9.38
C ASP A 84 17.62 6.98 -10.18
N GLN A 85 17.67 8.12 -9.48
CA GLN A 85 17.68 9.47 -10.04
C GLN A 85 18.89 9.72 -10.96
N THR A 86 19.98 8.97 -10.79
CA THR A 86 21.19 9.01 -11.62
C THR A 86 20.94 8.59 -13.08
N HIS A 87 19.90 7.80 -13.33
CA HIS A 87 19.52 7.29 -14.66
C HIS A 87 18.32 8.05 -15.29
N VAL A 88 17.85 9.13 -14.64
CA VAL A 88 16.65 9.91 -15.05
C VAL A 88 16.94 10.96 -16.13
N SER A 89 18.09 10.88 -16.83
CA SER A 89 18.36 11.72 -18.01
C SER A 89 17.46 11.40 -19.21
N TYR A 90 16.59 10.40 -19.10
CA TYR A 90 15.58 9.95 -20.09
C TYR A 90 14.48 10.97 -20.46
N LYS A 91 14.53 12.20 -19.93
CA LYS A 91 13.49 13.21 -20.13
C LYS A 91 13.62 14.04 -21.41
N GLN A 92 14.57 13.75 -22.30
CA GLN A 92 14.66 14.43 -23.59
C GLN A 92 14.38 13.44 -24.73
N ASN A 93 13.36 13.79 -25.52
CA ASN A 93 12.95 13.22 -26.81
C ASN A 93 12.16 11.89 -26.78
N LEU A 94 10.85 12.00 -26.54
CA LEU A 94 9.86 10.95 -26.87
C LEU A 94 9.86 10.58 -28.37
N GLU A 95 10.25 11.51 -29.25
CA GLU A 95 10.35 11.28 -30.69
C GLU A 95 11.52 10.36 -31.07
N GLU A 96 12.61 10.35 -30.30
CA GLU A 96 13.78 9.47 -30.51
C GLU A 96 13.54 8.03 -30.02
N ASN A 97 12.47 7.79 -29.27
CA ASN A 97 12.17 6.50 -28.63
C ASN A 97 11.02 5.72 -29.29
N ARG A 98 10.61 6.11 -30.51
CA ARG A 98 9.50 5.48 -31.24
C ARG A 98 9.67 3.96 -31.43
N GLU A 99 10.91 3.50 -31.61
CA GLU A 99 11.24 2.06 -31.74
C GLU A 99 10.89 1.25 -30.47
N LEU A 100 10.94 1.87 -29.28
CA LEU A 100 10.58 1.21 -28.02
C LEU A 100 9.06 1.05 -27.86
N ILE A 101 8.28 1.98 -28.43
CA ILE A 101 6.81 1.94 -28.42
C ILE A 101 6.30 0.92 -29.43
N GLU A 102 6.90 0.85 -30.62
CA GLU A 102 6.54 -0.13 -31.66
C GLU A 102 6.74 -1.59 -31.21
N GLY A 103 7.65 -1.82 -30.26
CA GLY A 103 7.91 -3.14 -29.68
C GLY A 103 6.85 -3.66 -28.70
N ILE A 104 5.83 -2.86 -28.35
CA ILE A 104 4.81 -3.21 -27.35
C ILE A 104 3.47 -3.49 -28.02
N THR A 105 3.12 -4.77 -28.05
CA THR A 105 1.84 -5.20 -28.62
C THR A 105 0.67 -4.64 -27.82
N GLY A 106 -0.21 -3.87 -28.48
CA GLY A 106 -1.45 -3.35 -27.88
C GLY A 106 -1.31 -2.04 -27.10
N PHE A 107 -0.17 -1.35 -27.18
CA PHE A 107 0.05 -0.06 -26.50
C PHE A 107 -1.01 0.99 -26.90
N GLU A 108 -1.17 1.21 -28.21
CA GLU A 108 -2.14 2.12 -28.80
C GLU A 108 -3.59 1.82 -28.35
N ASP A 109 -3.95 0.53 -28.28
CA ASP A 109 -5.27 0.11 -27.82
C ASP A 109 -5.48 0.36 -26.33
N SER A 110 -4.43 0.25 -25.50
CA SER A 110 -4.52 0.61 -24.08
C SER A 110 -4.63 2.12 -23.87
N VAL A 111 -3.92 2.94 -24.66
CA VAL A 111 -4.09 4.40 -24.66
C VAL A 111 -5.53 4.77 -25.03
N ARG A 112 -6.08 4.16 -26.09
CA ARG A 112 -7.49 4.38 -26.49
C ARG A 112 -8.48 3.94 -25.43
N LYS A 113 -8.26 2.79 -24.76
CA LYS A 113 -9.12 2.36 -23.64
C LYS A 113 -9.12 3.37 -22.50
N PHE A 114 -7.96 3.96 -22.19
CA PHE A 114 -7.86 4.98 -21.15
C PHE A 114 -8.59 6.26 -21.55
N ILE A 115 -8.39 6.75 -22.78
CA ILE A 115 -9.14 7.89 -23.31
C ILE A 115 -10.64 7.61 -23.24
N CYS A 116 -11.09 6.42 -23.67
CA CYS A 116 -12.49 6.05 -23.59
C CYS A 116 -13.03 6.00 -22.15
N HIS A 117 -12.22 5.54 -21.19
CA HIS A 117 -12.59 5.56 -19.78
C HIS A 117 -12.77 6.99 -19.26
N VAL A 118 -11.79 7.87 -19.51
CA VAL A 118 -11.86 9.28 -19.11
C VAL A 118 -13.08 9.95 -19.75
N VAL A 119 -13.26 9.79 -21.06
CA VAL A 119 -14.42 10.35 -21.78
C VAL A 119 -15.74 9.87 -21.17
N GLY A 120 -15.83 8.59 -20.81
CA GLY A 120 -17.00 7.97 -20.19
C GLY A 120 -17.38 8.56 -18.83
N ILE A 121 -16.43 9.11 -18.08
CA ILE A 121 -16.69 9.73 -16.77
C ILE A 121 -16.77 11.27 -16.84
N THR A 122 -16.21 11.89 -17.89
CA THR A 122 -16.17 13.36 -18.00
C THR A 122 -17.28 13.94 -18.87
N TYR A 123 -17.70 13.26 -19.94
CA TYR A 123 -18.64 13.82 -20.92
C TYR A 123 -20.00 13.13 -20.86
N GLN A 124 -21.06 13.94 -20.94
CA GLN A 124 -22.39 13.47 -21.31
C GLN A 124 -22.55 13.44 -22.84
N ASN A 125 -22.01 14.47 -23.51
CA ASN A 125 -21.91 14.58 -24.96
C ASN A 125 -20.52 15.07 -25.35
N ILE A 126 -19.96 14.58 -26.45
CA ILE A 126 -18.68 15.01 -27.02
C ILE A 126 -18.81 15.21 -28.54
N GLU A 127 -18.10 16.18 -29.09
CA GLU A 127 -18.05 16.39 -30.54
C GLU A 127 -17.33 15.21 -31.23
N LYS A 128 -17.88 14.73 -32.36
CA LYS A 128 -17.35 13.58 -33.10
C LYS A 128 -15.92 13.81 -33.59
N MET A 129 -15.62 15.02 -34.08
CA MET A 129 -14.28 15.38 -34.55
C MET A 129 -13.27 15.34 -33.40
N LEU A 130 -13.61 15.93 -32.25
CA LEU A 130 -12.77 15.92 -31.07
C LEU A 130 -12.52 14.49 -30.56
N LEU A 131 -13.54 13.63 -30.52
CA LEU A 131 -13.35 12.25 -30.10
C LEU A 131 -12.44 11.45 -31.05
N ALA A 132 -12.57 11.68 -32.36
CA ALA A 132 -11.72 11.05 -33.35
C ALA A 132 -10.25 11.49 -33.22
N GLU A 133 -10.02 12.79 -33.02
CA GLU A 133 -8.69 13.37 -32.77
C GLU A 133 -8.08 12.80 -31.48
N MET A 134 -8.84 12.79 -30.37
CA MET A 134 -8.38 12.24 -29.09
C MET A 134 -7.96 10.77 -29.19
N LEU A 135 -8.64 9.96 -30.00
CA LEU A 135 -8.33 8.54 -30.19
C LEU A 135 -7.23 8.27 -31.24
N GLY A 136 -6.57 9.32 -31.74
CA GLY A 136 -5.45 9.24 -32.69
C GLY A 136 -5.90 9.19 -34.14
N ASP A 137 -6.74 10.15 -34.56
CA ASP A 137 -7.21 10.33 -35.93
C ASP A 137 -7.82 9.08 -36.57
N LEU A 138 -8.70 8.41 -35.81
CA LEU A 138 -9.36 7.20 -36.27
C LEU A 138 -10.25 7.43 -37.49
N THR A 139 -10.28 6.45 -38.41
CA THR A 139 -11.27 6.44 -39.49
C THR A 139 -12.69 6.27 -38.92
N ASP A 140 -13.69 6.73 -39.68
CA ASP A 140 -15.10 6.69 -39.27
C ASP A 140 -15.58 5.26 -38.91
N SER A 141 -15.03 4.22 -39.54
CA SER A 141 -15.33 2.81 -39.24
C SER A 141 -14.71 2.34 -37.93
N GLN A 142 -13.46 2.74 -37.64
CA GLN A 142 -12.77 2.41 -36.39
C GLN A 142 -13.42 3.13 -35.21
N LEU A 143 -13.78 4.40 -35.37
CA LEU A 143 -14.48 5.17 -34.34
C LEU A 143 -15.81 4.50 -33.96
N ARG A 144 -16.61 4.07 -34.95
CA ARG A 144 -17.86 3.34 -34.72
C ARG A 144 -17.66 2.03 -33.96
N ALA A 145 -16.55 1.31 -34.19
CA ALA A 145 -16.23 0.09 -33.46
C ALA A 145 -15.96 0.38 -31.97
N TRP A 146 -15.25 1.46 -31.66
CA TRP A 146 -15.02 1.91 -30.28
C TRP A 146 -16.31 2.42 -29.63
N MET A 147 -17.11 3.22 -30.33
CA MET A 147 -18.43 3.68 -29.85
C MET A 147 -19.33 2.50 -29.48
N SER A 148 -19.44 1.50 -30.36
CA SER A 148 -20.23 0.29 -30.12
C SER A 148 -19.78 -0.48 -28.88
N LYS A 149 -18.46 -0.59 -28.67
CA LYS A 149 -17.88 -1.26 -27.50
C LYS A 149 -18.22 -0.60 -26.18
N TYR A 150 -18.36 0.73 -26.16
CA TYR A 150 -18.66 1.51 -24.95
C TYR A 150 -20.13 1.95 -24.86
N GLY A 151 -20.97 1.53 -25.80
CA GLY A 151 -22.40 1.84 -25.81
C GLY A 151 -22.73 3.29 -26.18
N TRP A 152 -21.82 4.00 -26.85
CA TRP A 152 -22.01 5.40 -27.22
C TRP A 152 -22.78 5.53 -28.54
N THR A 153 -23.66 6.52 -28.62
CA THR A 153 -24.56 6.73 -29.76
C THR A 153 -24.43 8.14 -30.31
N GLU A 154 -24.76 8.35 -31.57
CA GLU A 154 -24.81 9.69 -32.16
C GLU A 154 -26.18 10.30 -31.80
N SER A 155 -26.18 11.39 -31.02
CA SER A 155 -27.42 12.07 -30.60
C SER A 155 -27.88 13.08 -31.64
N GLU A 156 -26.95 13.90 -32.13
CA GLU A 156 -27.16 14.93 -33.13
C GLU A 156 -26.04 14.84 -34.20
N PRO A 157 -26.24 15.39 -35.42
CA PRO A 157 -25.20 15.35 -36.46
C PRO A 157 -23.88 15.94 -35.96
N GLY A 158 -22.85 15.11 -35.82
CA GLY A 158 -21.53 15.53 -35.33
C GLY A 158 -21.37 15.52 -33.80
N GLN A 159 -22.38 15.07 -33.04
CA GLN A 159 -22.32 14.96 -31.59
C GLN A 159 -22.59 13.53 -31.11
N ILE A 160 -21.71 13.04 -30.25
CA ILE A 160 -21.76 11.69 -29.68
C ILE A 160 -22.26 11.80 -28.25
N PHE A 161 -23.36 11.13 -27.98
CA PHE A 161 -23.87 10.87 -26.65
C PHE A 161 -23.11 9.72 -26.02
N ILE A 162 -22.49 10.01 -24.88
CA ILE A 162 -21.63 9.08 -24.15
C ILE A 162 -22.48 8.33 -23.13
N TYR A 163 -23.07 9.06 -22.20
CA TYR A 163 -23.86 8.49 -21.11
C TYR A 163 -24.67 9.58 -20.39
N ASN A 164 -25.88 9.27 -19.90
CA ASN A 164 -26.66 10.21 -19.10
C ASN A 164 -26.14 10.22 -17.64
N GLN A 165 -25.34 11.23 -17.29
CA GLN A 165 -24.84 11.37 -15.92
C GLN A 165 -25.97 11.51 -14.88
N GLU A 166 -27.15 12.06 -15.27
CA GLU A 166 -28.30 12.21 -14.38
C GLU A 166 -29.00 10.88 -14.04
N GLU A 167 -28.93 9.87 -14.90
CA GLU A 167 -29.49 8.53 -14.59
C GLU A 167 -28.71 7.77 -13.49
N ASN A 168 -27.46 8.18 -13.24
CA ASN A 168 -26.65 7.69 -12.12
C ASN A 168 -26.82 8.51 -10.84
N ILE A 169 -27.41 9.71 -10.91
CA ILE A 169 -27.78 10.50 -9.73
C ILE A 169 -29.11 9.97 -9.21
N LYS A 170 -29.08 8.74 -8.70
CA LYS A 170 -30.08 8.32 -7.72
C LYS A 170 -29.63 8.90 -6.39
N PRO A 171 -30.50 9.57 -5.61
CA PRO A 171 -30.27 9.74 -4.19
C PRO A 171 -30.30 8.35 -3.57
N LYS A 172 -29.20 7.61 -3.72
CA LYS A 172 -28.89 6.54 -2.81
C LYS A 172 -28.70 7.27 -1.50
N ASN A 173 -29.45 6.88 -0.47
CA ASN A 173 -28.91 6.99 0.87
C ASN A 173 -27.64 6.13 0.86
N ILE A 174 -26.52 6.75 0.46
CA ILE A 174 -25.20 6.21 0.67
C ILE A 174 -25.00 6.39 2.18
N VAL A 175 -25.63 5.50 2.94
CA VAL A 175 -25.12 5.16 4.25
C VAL A 175 -23.91 4.31 3.93
N GLU A 176 -22.83 4.98 3.57
CA GLU A 176 -21.52 4.38 3.63
C GLU A 176 -21.35 4.07 5.12
N LYS A 177 -21.55 2.79 5.49
CA LYS A 177 -20.94 2.27 6.70
C LYS A 177 -19.45 2.28 6.42
N ILE A 178 -18.84 3.46 6.48
CA ILE A 178 -17.40 3.56 6.59
C ILE A 178 -17.13 3.03 7.98
N ASP A 179 -16.63 1.79 8.04
CA ASP A 179 -16.08 1.27 9.28
C ASP A 179 -14.74 1.99 9.46
N PHE A 180 -14.72 2.96 10.37
CA PHE A 180 -13.55 3.80 10.62
C PHE A 180 -12.50 3.07 11.49
N GLU A 181 -12.80 1.84 11.95
CA GLU A 181 -11.99 1.11 12.92
C GLU A 181 -10.86 0.26 12.30
N THR A 182 -10.75 0.18 10.97
CA THR A 182 -9.89 -0.80 10.28
C THR A 182 -8.37 -0.51 10.30
N ASN A 183 -7.91 0.50 11.06
CA ASN A 183 -6.49 0.89 11.18
C ASN A 183 -5.69 0.05 12.19
N CYS A 184 -6.18 -1.14 12.58
CA CYS A 184 -5.56 -1.99 13.59
C CYS A 184 -4.10 -2.34 13.27
N TRP A 185 -3.78 -2.49 11.99
CA TRP A 185 -2.44 -2.79 11.52
C TRP A 185 -1.44 -1.68 11.84
N PHE A 186 -1.82 -0.41 11.61
CA PHE A 186 -0.99 0.75 11.93
C PHE A 186 -0.89 0.95 13.44
N LEU A 187 -2.02 0.90 14.14
CA LEU A 187 -2.08 1.04 15.58
C LEU A 187 -1.26 -0.01 16.34
N SER A 188 -1.29 -1.28 15.90
CA SER A 188 -0.49 -2.34 16.53
C SER A 188 1.01 -2.08 16.37
N ALA A 189 1.45 -1.59 15.22
CA ALA A 189 2.84 -1.21 14.99
C ALA A 189 3.24 0.02 15.83
N VAL A 190 2.38 1.05 15.93
CA VAL A 190 2.59 2.21 16.82
C VAL A 190 2.66 1.77 18.27
N THR A 191 1.79 0.85 18.69
CA THR A 191 1.79 0.30 20.06
C THR A 191 3.12 -0.39 20.36
N SER A 192 3.64 -1.22 19.45
CA SER A 192 4.98 -1.82 19.58
C SER A 192 6.08 -0.75 19.60
N LEU A 193 5.98 0.30 18.79
CA LEU A 193 6.95 1.40 18.76
C LEU A 193 7.05 2.10 20.11
N THR A 194 5.94 2.30 20.83
CA THR A 194 5.93 2.99 22.15
C THR A 194 6.76 2.29 23.22
N LEU A 195 7.07 0.99 23.04
CA LEU A 195 7.94 0.23 23.94
C LEU A 195 9.40 0.67 23.84
N HIS A 196 9.78 1.40 22.79
CA HIS A 196 11.14 1.77 22.49
C HIS A 196 11.27 3.28 22.32
N LYS A 197 11.53 3.99 23.43
CA LYS A 197 11.64 5.46 23.45
C LYS A 197 12.55 6.04 22.35
N HIS A 198 13.69 5.40 22.08
CA HIS A 198 14.63 5.88 21.06
C HIS A 198 14.07 5.83 19.62
N LEU A 199 13.25 4.83 19.29
CA LEU A 199 12.56 4.75 18.00
C LEU A 199 11.38 5.73 17.99
N MET A 200 10.66 5.83 19.10
CA MET A 200 9.55 6.76 19.27
C MET A 200 10.00 8.21 19.05
N ASP A 201 11.08 8.65 19.71
CA ASP A 201 11.64 10.00 19.53
C ASP A 201 12.13 10.26 18.10
N LYS A 202 12.43 9.20 17.35
CA LYS A 202 12.82 9.30 15.93
C LYS A 202 11.62 9.57 15.05
N VAL A 203 10.51 8.87 15.26
CA VAL A 203 9.25 9.00 14.48
C VAL A 203 8.45 10.24 14.92
N VAL A 204 8.41 10.50 16.22
CA VAL A 204 7.74 11.62 16.87
C VAL A 204 8.82 12.48 17.55
N PRO A 205 9.42 13.44 16.83
CA PRO A 205 10.40 14.36 17.40
C PRO A 205 9.88 14.99 18.71
N PRO A 206 10.71 15.05 19.76
CA PRO A 206 10.33 15.68 21.02
C PRO A 206 10.17 17.19 20.86
N GLU A 207 9.72 17.86 21.93
CA GLU A 207 9.60 19.33 22.01
C GLU A 207 8.52 19.94 21.11
N GLN A 208 7.50 19.15 20.75
CA GLN A 208 6.29 19.61 20.09
C GLN A 208 5.13 19.63 21.09
N GLY A 209 4.42 20.74 21.18
CA GLY A 209 3.34 20.91 22.16
C GLY A 209 2.42 22.07 21.82
N PHE A 210 1.37 22.20 22.62
CA PHE A 210 0.34 23.26 22.47
C PHE A 210 0.64 24.49 23.33
N ASP A 211 1.82 24.55 23.94
CA ASP A 211 2.25 25.61 24.86
C ASP A 211 2.96 26.76 24.14
N ALA A 212 3.82 27.50 24.85
CA ALA A 212 4.56 28.63 24.31
C ALA A 212 5.43 28.23 23.10
N GLY A 213 5.19 28.88 21.96
CA GLY A 213 5.84 28.56 20.69
C GLY A 213 4.99 27.74 19.73
N TYR A 214 3.78 27.31 20.15
CA TYR A 214 2.81 26.67 19.27
C TYR A 214 2.44 27.56 18.07
N ASN A 215 2.46 26.95 16.88
CA ASN A 215 2.19 27.60 15.60
C ASN A 215 1.21 26.79 14.72
N GLY A 216 0.47 25.84 15.30
CA GLY A 216 -0.47 24.98 14.57
C GLY A 216 0.20 23.96 13.66
N LYS A 217 1.49 23.66 13.83
CA LYS A 217 2.23 22.71 13.00
C LYS A 217 2.94 21.65 13.85
N PHE A 218 2.86 20.41 13.38
CA PHE A 218 3.55 19.26 13.94
C PHE A 218 4.33 18.52 12.84
N THR A 219 5.46 17.94 13.20
CA THR A 219 6.38 17.24 12.32
C THR A 219 6.58 15.81 12.80
N PHE A 220 6.51 14.87 11.88
CA PHE A 220 6.76 13.45 12.10
C PHE A 220 7.79 12.94 11.10
N ARG A 221 8.41 11.81 11.37
CA ARG A 221 9.42 11.21 10.49
C ARG A 221 9.06 9.77 10.16
N PHE A 222 9.10 9.45 8.88
CA PHE A 222 8.89 8.10 8.38
C PHE A 222 10.02 7.69 7.47
N TRP A 223 10.47 6.45 7.59
CA TRP A 223 11.41 5.85 6.67
C TRP A 223 10.70 5.52 5.36
N GLN A 224 11.13 6.13 4.25
CA GLN A 224 10.63 5.84 2.93
C GLN A 224 11.79 5.59 1.98
N TYR A 225 11.75 4.44 1.30
CA TYR A 225 12.67 4.10 0.21
C TYR A 225 14.18 4.26 0.53
N GLY A 226 14.58 4.05 1.78
CA GLY A 226 15.99 4.13 2.17
C GLY A 226 16.40 5.43 2.86
N ASP A 227 15.48 6.36 3.10
CA ASP A 227 15.76 7.62 3.79
C ASP A 227 14.63 8.05 4.74
N TRP A 228 14.96 8.86 5.74
CA TRP A 228 13.99 9.44 6.66
C TRP A 228 13.36 10.70 6.07
N GLN A 229 12.05 10.64 5.83
CA GLN A 229 11.26 11.75 5.31
C GLN A 229 10.51 12.44 6.45
N GLU A 230 10.61 13.77 6.51
CA GLU A 230 9.83 14.60 7.43
C GLU A 230 8.46 14.92 6.82
N VAL A 231 7.41 14.68 7.60
CA VAL A 231 6.03 14.97 7.23
C VAL A 231 5.46 15.97 8.21
N GLU A 232 5.21 17.18 7.71
CA GLU A 232 4.58 18.24 8.49
C GLU A 232 3.06 18.23 8.28
N VAL A 233 2.30 18.39 9.35
CA VAL A 233 0.84 18.50 9.35
C VAL A 233 0.40 19.65 10.25
N ASP A 234 -0.70 20.30 9.87
CA ASP A 234 -1.43 21.13 10.82
C ASP A 234 -2.23 20.25 11.82
N ASP A 235 -2.86 20.86 12.80
CA ASP A 235 -3.65 20.16 13.83
C ASP A 235 -5.16 20.16 13.61
N LEU A 236 -5.63 20.47 12.39
CA LEU A 236 -7.03 20.27 12.02
C LEU A 236 -7.32 18.77 11.88
N LEU A 237 -7.91 18.19 12.92
CA LEU A 237 -8.25 16.77 12.94
C LEU A 237 -9.72 16.55 12.54
N PRO A 238 -10.05 15.46 11.82
CA PRO A 238 -11.44 15.12 11.50
C PRO A 238 -12.26 14.82 12.75
N THR A 239 -13.40 15.50 12.90
CA THR A 239 -14.30 15.32 14.06
C THR A 239 -15.76 15.20 13.66
N VAL A 240 -16.52 14.41 14.42
CA VAL A 240 -17.99 14.36 14.38
C VAL A 240 -18.50 14.64 15.80
N ASP A 241 -19.41 15.59 15.96
CA ASP A 241 -19.97 16.02 17.25
C ASP A 241 -18.90 16.36 18.31
N GLY A 242 -17.79 16.96 17.88
CA GLY A 242 -16.67 17.34 18.75
C GLY A 242 -15.82 16.18 19.24
N LYS A 243 -15.99 14.98 18.69
CA LYS A 243 -15.15 13.80 18.95
C LYS A 243 -14.29 13.50 17.73
N LEU A 244 -13.05 13.09 17.96
CA LEU A 244 -12.15 12.61 16.90
C LEU A 244 -12.79 11.41 16.18
N LEU A 245 -12.80 11.48 14.86
CA LEU A 245 -13.36 10.42 14.02
C LEU A 245 -12.44 9.21 13.93
N TYR A 246 -11.13 9.44 13.96
CA TYR A 246 -10.11 8.42 13.84
C TYR A 246 -9.38 8.19 15.18
N LEU A 247 -8.10 7.83 15.13
CA LEU A 247 -7.30 7.49 16.29
C LEU A 247 -7.32 8.62 17.33
N HIS A 248 -7.60 8.24 18.56
CA HIS A 248 -7.55 9.12 19.72
C HIS A 248 -6.99 8.38 20.92
N SER A 249 -6.38 9.12 21.85
CA SER A 249 -6.00 8.56 23.13
C SER A 249 -7.22 8.36 24.03
N GLY A 250 -7.13 7.44 24.99
CA GLY A 250 -8.06 7.40 26.12
C GLY A 250 -7.97 8.66 26.98
N GLU A 251 -6.81 9.34 26.96
CA GLU A 251 -6.60 10.63 27.60
C GLU A 251 -7.13 11.78 26.71
N ARG A 252 -8.12 12.51 27.22
CA ARG A 252 -8.84 13.56 26.44
C ARG A 252 -7.96 14.67 25.88
N ASN A 253 -6.83 14.94 26.51
CA ASN A 253 -5.94 16.05 26.17
C ASN A 253 -4.66 15.59 25.47
N GLU A 254 -4.61 14.35 24.98
CA GLU A 254 -3.45 13.78 24.31
C GLU A 254 -3.74 13.56 22.81
N PHE A 255 -3.00 14.29 21.96
CA PHE A 255 -3.26 14.35 20.51
C PHE A 255 -2.13 13.81 19.64
N TRP A 256 -0.97 13.43 20.21
CA TRP A 256 0.21 13.04 19.41
C TRP A 256 -0.10 11.87 18.48
N SER A 257 -0.91 10.93 18.94
CA SER A 257 -1.24 9.72 18.20
C SER A 257 -2.20 10.02 17.05
N ALA A 258 -3.18 10.90 17.28
CA ALA A 258 -4.09 11.39 16.23
C ALA A 258 -3.33 12.17 15.14
N LEU A 259 -2.38 13.01 15.55
CA LEU A 259 -1.53 13.79 14.65
C LEU A 259 -0.54 12.89 13.89
N LEU A 260 0.00 11.86 14.54
CA LEU A 260 0.85 10.86 13.90
C LEU A 260 0.10 10.10 12.82
N GLU A 261 -1.13 9.65 13.12
CA GLU A 261 -1.99 9.01 12.12
C GLU A 261 -2.31 9.97 10.96
N LYS A 262 -2.59 11.24 11.23
CA LYS A 262 -2.79 12.25 10.19
C LYS A 262 -1.55 12.41 9.28
N ALA A 263 -0.36 12.44 9.87
CA ALA A 263 0.88 12.55 9.11
C ALA A 263 1.12 11.30 8.26
N TYR A 264 0.82 10.12 8.81
CA TYR A 264 0.91 8.87 8.05
C TYR A 264 -0.14 8.79 6.94
N ALA A 265 -1.37 9.26 7.18
CA ALA A 265 -2.41 9.39 6.17
C ALA A 265 -1.95 10.34 5.05
N LYS A 266 -1.38 11.50 5.37
CA LYS A 266 -0.79 12.43 4.40
C LYS A 266 0.29 11.74 3.55
N LEU A 267 1.18 10.99 4.19
CA LEU A 267 2.23 10.24 3.50
C LEU A 267 1.66 9.20 2.52
N LYS A 268 0.58 8.52 2.91
CA LYS A 268 -0.11 7.51 2.08
C LYS A 268 -1.16 8.08 1.13
N GLY A 269 -1.33 9.41 1.07
CA GLY A 269 -2.26 10.08 0.15
C GLY A 269 -3.70 10.25 0.65
N GLY A 270 -3.97 10.00 1.92
CA GLY A 270 -5.25 10.27 2.60
C GLY A 270 -5.65 9.18 3.60
N TYR A 271 -6.58 9.50 4.51
CA TYR A 271 -7.08 8.55 5.52
C TYR A 271 -7.74 7.31 4.89
N HIS A 272 -8.40 7.47 3.74
CA HIS A 272 -9.01 6.36 3.01
C HIS A 272 -7.99 5.28 2.61
N ASN A 273 -6.73 5.65 2.40
CA ASN A 273 -5.67 4.72 2.03
C ASN A 273 -5.10 3.95 3.24
N LEU A 274 -5.58 4.23 4.46
CA LEU A 274 -5.18 3.49 5.66
C LEU A 274 -6.11 2.31 5.98
N HIS A 275 -7.26 2.18 5.29
CA HIS A 275 -8.30 1.21 5.64
C HIS A 275 -7.82 -0.24 5.68
N VAL A 276 -6.89 -0.64 4.81
CA VAL A 276 -6.34 -1.99 4.79
C VAL A 276 -4.84 -1.88 4.56
N GLY A 277 -4.08 -2.47 5.45
CA GLY A 277 -2.63 -2.53 5.34
C GLY A 277 -2.05 -3.63 6.20
N TYR A 278 -0.74 -3.78 6.14
CA TYR A 278 -0.04 -4.80 6.90
C TYR A 278 0.85 -4.20 7.99
N PRO A 279 0.86 -4.76 9.22
CA PRO A 279 1.67 -4.21 10.30
C PRO A 279 3.15 -4.09 9.95
N HIS A 280 3.68 -5.01 9.14
CA HIS A 280 5.08 -5.00 8.72
C HIS A 280 5.45 -3.80 7.83
N GLU A 281 4.52 -3.27 7.06
CA GLU A 281 4.74 -2.04 6.28
C GLU A 281 4.88 -0.85 7.24
N ALA A 282 3.96 -0.71 8.20
CA ALA A 282 4.03 0.33 9.22
C ALA A 282 5.31 0.21 10.08
N MET A 283 5.69 -1.01 10.49
CA MET A 283 6.92 -1.26 11.24
C MET A 283 8.16 -0.85 10.43
N THR A 284 8.19 -1.13 9.12
CA THR A 284 9.28 -0.70 8.23
C THR A 284 9.32 0.82 8.14
N ASP A 285 8.16 1.46 7.92
CA ASP A 285 8.05 2.91 7.79
C ASP A 285 8.42 3.65 9.10
N MET A 286 8.28 3.01 10.26
CA MET A 286 8.63 3.59 11.56
C MET A 286 10.06 3.27 12.03
N THR A 287 10.79 2.37 11.36
CA THR A 287 12.10 1.90 11.85
C THR A 287 13.20 1.91 10.80
N GLY A 288 12.86 1.74 9.53
CA GLY A 288 13.79 1.38 8.46
C GLY A 288 14.39 -0.02 8.57
N GLY A 289 13.84 -0.85 9.46
CA GLY A 289 14.27 -2.23 9.67
C GLY A 289 13.79 -3.18 8.58
N VAL A 290 14.26 -4.42 8.67
CA VAL A 290 13.82 -5.54 7.81
C VAL A 290 12.76 -6.33 8.56
N THR A 291 11.67 -6.67 7.87
CA THR A 291 10.57 -7.43 8.44
C THR A 291 10.54 -8.87 7.95
N GLU A 292 10.27 -9.79 8.87
CA GLU A 292 10.03 -11.20 8.58
C GLU A 292 8.62 -11.60 9.05
N ILE A 293 7.97 -12.50 8.31
CA ILE A 293 6.61 -12.97 8.61
C ILE A 293 6.67 -14.48 8.84
N PHE A 294 6.19 -14.91 10.01
CA PHE A 294 6.08 -16.31 10.37
C PHE A 294 4.62 -16.76 10.31
N HIS A 295 4.33 -17.70 9.42
CA HIS A 295 3.07 -18.45 9.46
C HIS A 295 3.20 -19.61 10.44
N GLN A 296 2.09 -20.05 11.04
CA GLN A 296 2.07 -21.09 12.08
C GLN A 296 2.86 -22.36 11.68
N GLU A 297 2.80 -22.74 10.40
CA GLU A 297 3.52 -23.89 9.81
C GLU A 297 5.05 -23.71 9.69
N ASN A 298 5.54 -22.48 9.75
CA ASN A 298 6.96 -22.11 9.56
C ASN A 298 7.60 -21.56 10.84
N ILE A 299 6.93 -21.70 11.99
CA ILE A 299 7.47 -21.27 13.28
C ILE A 299 8.67 -22.16 13.66
N PRO A 300 9.85 -21.60 13.99
CA PRO A 300 11.00 -22.37 14.43
C PRO A 300 10.67 -23.27 15.63
N ALA A 301 11.29 -24.45 15.71
CA ALA A 301 11.08 -25.38 16.83
C ALA A 301 11.37 -24.75 18.21
N ASP A 302 12.21 -23.71 18.23
CA ASP A 302 12.59 -22.97 19.43
C ASP A 302 12.12 -21.52 19.40
N PHE A 303 10.85 -21.35 19.03
CA PHE A 303 10.22 -20.04 18.86
C PHE A 303 10.23 -19.19 20.12
N VAL A 304 10.08 -19.81 21.30
CA VAL A 304 10.09 -19.10 22.58
C VAL A 304 11.43 -18.40 22.80
N ARG A 305 12.55 -19.10 22.64
CA ARG A 305 13.87 -18.48 22.76
C ARG A 305 14.10 -17.43 21.69
N PHE A 306 13.68 -17.70 20.45
CA PHE A 306 13.78 -16.76 19.34
C PHE A 306 13.01 -15.46 19.63
N LEU A 307 11.74 -15.55 20.01
CA LEU A 307 10.88 -14.41 20.30
C LEU A 307 11.45 -13.56 21.44
N ARG A 308 11.90 -14.20 22.52
CA ARG A 308 12.57 -13.51 23.63
C ARG A 308 13.78 -12.70 23.14
N GLN A 309 14.64 -13.31 22.32
CA GLN A 309 15.80 -12.61 21.75
C GLN A 309 15.41 -11.42 20.86
N GLN A 310 14.30 -11.51 20.13
CA GLN A 310 13.81 -10.39 19.31
C GLN A 310 13.32 -9.24 20.19
N LEU A 311 12.51 -9.53 21.20
CA LEU A 311 12.02 -8.52 22.15
C LEU A 311 13.16 -7.87 22.92
N ASP A 312 14.15 -8.64 23.39
CA ASP A 312 15.33 -8.14 24.11
C ASP A 312 16.19 -7.19 23.26
N ARG A 313 16.22 -7.41 21.94
CA ARG A 313 16.94 -6.56 20.96
C ARG A 313 16.16 -5.32 20.55
N GLY A 314 14.91 -5.19 21.00
CA GLY A 314 14.02 -4.10 20.65
C GLY A 314 13.39 -4.22 19.25
N SER A 315 13.27 -5.44 18.73
CA SER A 315 12.49 -5.71 17.52
C SER A 315 11.01 -5.45 17.79
N LEU A 316 10.33 -4.78 16.85
CA LEU A 316 8.88 -4.65 16.89
C LEU A 316 8.24 -5.98 16.50
N VAL A 317 7.28 -6.46 17.29
CA VAL A 317 6.60 -7.74 17.04
C VAL A 317 5.09 -7.55 17.11
N ASN A 318 4.42 -7.95 16.03
CA ASN A 318 2.96 -8.02 15.95
C ASN A 318 2.50 -9.44 15.63
N CYS A 319 1.28 -9.78 16.02
CA CYS A 319 0.66 -11.07 15.70
C CYS A 319 -0.81 -10.89 15.34
N ALA A 320 -1.36 -11.82 14.56
CA ALA A 320 -2.76 -11.87 14.19
C ALA A 320 -3.22 -13.32 14.05
N SER A 321 -4.52 -13.58 14.17
CA SER A 321 -5.11 -14.90 13.93
C SER A 321 -5.88 -14.92 12.61
N SER A 322 -5.57 -15.88 11.73
CA SER A 322 -6.23 -16.05 10.43
C SER A 322 -7.36 -17.09 10.43
N GLN A 323 -7.79 -17.58 11.61
CA GLN A 323 -8.70 -18.73 11.71
C GLN A 323 -10.20 -18.41 11.56
N GLY A 324 -10.59 -17.14 11.41
CA GLY A 324 -11.99 -16.74 11.31
C GLY A 324 -12.24 -15.53 10.41
N GLY A 325 -13.49 -15.06 10.41
CA GLY A 325 -13.92 -13.91 9.61
C GLY A 325 -13.29 -12.61 10.06
N PHE A 326 -13.29 -11.61 9.19
CA PHE A 326 -12.72 -10.29 9.47
C PHE A 326 -13.34 -9.68 10.74
N GLU A 327 -12.49 -9.34 11.71
CA GLU A 327 -12.83 -8.74 13.01
C GLU A 327 -13.92 -9.50 13.78
N GLN A 328 -14.07 -10.79 13.48
CA GLN A 328 -15.00 -11.65 14.19
C GLN A 328 -14.42 -12.01 15.56
N LEU A 329 -15.15 -11.70 16.62
CA LEU A 329 -14.77 -12.06 17.99
C LEU A 329 -14.89 -13.57 18.20
N SER A 330 -13.79 -14.20 18.62
CA SER A 330 -13.78 -15.60 19.03
C SER A 330 -14.45 -15.77 20.40
N ARG A 331 -14.79 -17.02 20.75
CA ARG A 331 -15.28 -17.36 22.09
C ARG A 331 -14.30 -17.02 23.21
N SER A 332 -13.01 -16.94 22.87
CA SER A 332 -11.92 -16.68 23.80
C SER A 332 -11.55 -15.18 23.90
N GLY A 333 -12.35 -14.28 23.33
CA GLY A 333 -12.13 -12.83 23.37
C GLY A 333 -11.15 -12.28 22.33
N ILE A 334 -10.68 -13.11 21.38
CA ILE A 334 -9.72 -12.71 20.34
C ILE A 334 -10.45 -12.40 19.03
N LEU A 335 -10.25 -11.20 18.50
CA LEU A 335 -10.66 -10.82 17.14
C LEU A 335 -9.77 -11.50 16.09
N PHE A 336 -10.40 -12.13 15.10
CA PHE A 336 -9.72 -12.68 13.93
C PHE A 336 -9.40 -11.61 12.89
N GLN A 337 -8.34 -11.83 12.10
CA GLN A 337 -7.79 -10.90 11.11
C GLN A 337 -7.53 -9.49 11.68
N HIS A 338 -7.26 -9.43 12.97
CA HIS A 338 -6.96 -8.21 13.73
C HIS A 338 -5.50 -8.25 14.19
N ALA A 339 -4.79 -7.13 14.04
CA ALA A 339 -3.40 -7.05 14.43
C ALA A 339 -3.25 -6.68 15.91
N TYR A 340 -2.40 -7.42 16.63
CA TYR A 340 -2.07 -7.18 18.03
C TYR A 340 -0.59 -6.90 18.19
N ALA A 341 -0.25 -6.09 19.19
CA ALA A 341 1.15 -5.85 19.59
C ALA A 341 1.61 -6.89 20.62
N VAL A 342 2.74 -7.55 20.37
CA VAL A 342 3.42 -8.33 21.40
C VAL A 342 4.24 -7.36 22.23
N THR A 343 3.95 -7.28 23.53
CA THR A 343 4.46 -6.23 24.43
C THR A 343 5.37 -6.75 25.53
N GLY A 344 5.63 -8.05 25.57
CA GLY A 344 6.49 -8.66 26.56
C GLY A 344 6.41 -10.17 26.55
N MET A 345 7.40 -10.79 27.18
CA MET A 345 7.46 -12.23 27.38
C MET A 345 8.12 -12.51 28.73
N GLU A 346 7.46 -13.28 29.57
CA GLU A 346 7.93 -13.57 30.93
C GLU A 346 7.85 -15.06 31.23
N GLN A 347 8.76 -15.56 32.07
CA GLN A 347 8.69 -16.93 32.56
C GLN A 347 8.20 -16.92 34.00
N VAL A 348 7.06 -17.55 34.25
CA VAL A 348 6.48 -17.66 35.58
C VAL A 348 6.72 -19.04 36.18
N GLN A 349 6.93 -19.08 37.49
CA GLN A 349 7.02 -20.33 38.25
C GLN A 349 5.63 -20.72 38.74
N THR A 350 5.16 -21.89 38.34
CA THR A 350 3.89 -22.49 38.79
C THR A 350 4.18 -23.73 39.65
N PRO A 351 3.17 -24.26 40.38
CA PRO A 351 3.29 -25.54 41.08
C PRO A 351 3.62 -26.72 40.16
N GLU A 352 3.28 -26.63 38.87
CA GLU A 352 3.45 -27.67 37.85
C GLU A 352 4.76 -27.54 37.08
N GLY A 353 5.46 -26.41 37.23
CA GLY A 353 6.73 -26.16 36.55
C GLY A 353 6.89 -24.71 36.12
N LYS A 354 7.81 -24.46 35.21
CA LYS A 354 8.01 -23.14 34.61
C LYS A 354 7.16 -23.02 33.35
N VAL A 355 6.46 -21.90 33.22
CA VAL A 355 5.61 -21.60 32.06
C VAL A 355 6.07 -20.29 31.45
N ASP A 356 6.30 -20.29 30.14
CA ASP A 356 6.59 -19.07 29.38
C ASP A 356 5.28 -18.42 28.93
N LEU A 357 5.09 -17.15 29.28
CA LEU A 357 3.94 -16.33 28.95
C LEU A 357 4.32 -15.24 27.96
N VAL A 358 3.41 -14.93 27.05
CA VAL A 358 3.52 -13.79 26.12
C VAL A 358 2.41 -12.81 26.41
N ARG A 359 2.75 -11.53 26.50
CA ARG A 359 1.77 -10.45 26.69
C ARG A 359 1.45 -9.81 25.35
N VAL A 360 0.17 -9.79 25.01
CA VAL A 360 -0.34 -9.26 23.74
C VAL A 360 -1.32 -8.15 24.03
N ARG A 361 -1.30 -7.06 23.25
CA ARG A 361 -2.17 -5.90 23.42
C ARG A 361 -3.04 -5.70 22.19
N ASN A 362 -4.35 -5.60 22.42
CA ASN A 362 -5.30 -5.14 21.42
C ASN A 362 -5.11 -3.62 21.24
N PRO A 363 -4.78 -3.12 20.03
CA PRO A 363 -4.64 -1.70 19.77
C PRO A 363 -5.90 -0.87 20.06
N TRP A 364 -7.10 -1.45 19.91
CA TRP A 364 -8.35 -0.76 20.17
C TRP A 364 -8.69 -0.65 21.66
N GLY A 365 -8.07 -1.48 22.51
CA GLY A 365 -8.33 -1.48 23.96
C GLY A 365 -9.72 -1.96 24.38
N ASN A 366 -10.52 -2.52 23.47
CA ASN A 366 -11.93 -2.86 23.74
C ASN A 366 -12.20 -4.35 23.98
N THR A 367 -11.25 -5.25 23.65
CA THR A 367 -11.39 -6.70 23.88
C THR A 367 -10.08 -7.32 24.32
N GLU A 368 -10.18 -8.35 25.16
CA GLU A 368 -9.05 -9.05 25.76
C GLU A 368 -9.28 -10.56 25.79
N TRP A 369 -8.18 -11.31 25.94
CA TRP A 369 -8.22 -12.75 26.15
C TRP A 369 -8.94 -13.08 27.45
N ASN A 370 -9.86 -14.04 27.43
CA ASN A 370 -10.64 -14.45 28.61
C ASN A 370 -10.38 -15.91 29.03
N GLY A 371 -9.30 -16.52 28.56
CA GLY A 371 -8.89 -17.87 28.96
C GLY A 371 -7.86 -17.86 30.08
N ALA A 372 -7.09 -18.95 30.20
CA ALA A 372 -6.02 -19.07 31.19
C ALA A 372 -4.99 -17.92 31.06
N TRP A 373 -4.55 -17.35 32.18
CA TRP A 373 -3.63 -16.20 32.24
C TRP A 373 -4.22 -14.86 31.75
N SER A 374 -5.55 -14.78 31.61
CA SER A 374 -6.25 -13.49 31.49
C SER A 374 -6.28 -12.77 32.85
N ASP A 375 -6.66 -11.49 32.84
CA ASP A 375 -6.77 -10.69 34.06
C ASP A 375 -7.74 -11.29 35.11
N GLU A 376 -8.75 -12.05 34.67
CA GLU A 376 -9.70 -12.74 35.55
C GLU A 376 -9.25 -14.17 35.95
N HIS A 377 -8.26 -14.75 35.27
CA HIS A 377 -7.86 -16.16 35.39
C HIS A 377 -6.33 -16.37 35.45
N GLY A 378 -5.58 -15.36 35.88
CA GLY A 378 -4.11 -15.32 35.91
C GLY A 378 -3.49 -15.51 37.29
#